data_AF-A0A2N7XBK2-F1
#
_entry.id   AF-A0A2N7XBK2-F1
#
_cell.length_a   1.000
_cell.length_b   1.000
_cell.length_c   1.000
_cell.angle_alpha   90.00
_cell.angle_beta   90.00
_cell.angle_gamma   90.00
#
_symmetry.space_group_name_H-M   'P 1'
#
loop_
_entity.id
_entity.type
_entity.pdbx_description
1 polymer ?
#
loop_
_entity_poly.entity_id
_entity_poly.type
_entity_poly.pdbx_seq_one_letter_code
_entity_poly.pdbx_strand_id
1 'polypeptide(L)' 'MNERSYSDPAAAARKLIELAKSIEAVQDGRIHIEKINAPFLSKLKATGPEFGAGITHAIEKGWLELHESGTYVRLLS' A
#
# COMPACT_ATOMS: atom_id res chain seq x y z
N MET A 1 -11.30 10.15 20.45
CA MET A 1 -10.38 9.01 20.56
C MET A 1 -9.89 8.72 19.16
N ASN A 2 -8.61 8.98 18.85
CA ASN A 2 -8.03 8.53 17.58
C ASN A 2 -7.79 7.02 17.72
N GLU A 3 -8.80 6.22 17.37
CA GLU A 3 -8.52 4.84 16.97
C GLU A 3 -7.42 4.92 15.91
N ARG A 4 -6.29 4.23 16.14
CA ARG A 4 -5.22 4.14 15.15
C ARG A 4 -5.81 3.52 13.89
N SER A 5 -6.17 4.35 12.92
CA SER A 5 -7.08 3.97 11.82
C SER A 5 -6.52 2.88 10.92
N TYR A 6 -5.23 2.56 11.05
CA TYR A 6 -4.51 1.57 10.24
C TYR A 6 -3.96 0.39 11.05
N SER A 7 -4.31 0.27 12.33
CA SER A 7 -3.99 -0.93 13.11
C SER A 7 -4.84 -2.14 12.69
N ASP A 8 -5.96 -1.92 11.99
CA ASP A 8 -6.64 -2.95 11.19
C ASP A 8 -5.94 -3.11 9.82
N PRO A 9 -5.34 -4.27 9.52
CA PRO A 9 -4.68 -4.53 8.23
C PRO A 9 -5.60 -4.32 7.02
N ALA A 10 -6.90 -4.59 7.15
CA ALA A 10 -7.84 -4.40 6.05
C ALA A 10 -8.08 -2.91 5.77
N ALA A 11 -8.17 -2.09 6.81
CA ALA A 11 -8.25 -0.63 6.68
C ALA A 11 -6.96 -0.04 6.09
N ALA A 12 -5.80 -0.52 6.55
CA ALA A 12 -4.50 -0.16 5.96
C ALA A 12 -4.45 -0.52 4.47
N ALA A 13 -4.77 -1.77 4.11
CA ALA A 13 -4.77 -2.26 2.73
C ALA A 13 -5.64 -1.42 1.80
N ARG A 14 -6.90 -1.16 2.19
CA ARG A 14 -7.82 -0.31 1.39
C ARG A 14 -7.21 1.05 1.11
N LYS A 15 -6.59 1.67 2.13
CA LYS A 15 -5.98 2.99 1.96
C LYS A 15 -4.74 2.96 1.08
N LEU A 16 -3.93 1.90 1.16
CA LEU A 16 -2.78 1.70 0.29
C LEU A 16 -3.21 1.53 -1.18
N ILE A 17 -4.30 0.80 -1.44
CA ILE A 17 -4.88 0.67 -2.78
C ILE A 17 -5.39 2.02 -3.30
N GLU A 18 -6.05 2.83 -2.46
CA GLU A 18 -6.46 4.19 -2.85
C GLU A 18 -5.26 5.06 -3.24
N LEU A 19 -4.18 5.02 -2.46
CA LEU A 19 -2.94 5.75 -2.78
C LEU A 19 -2.33 5.23 -4.09
N ALA A 20 -2.23 3.91 -4.26
CA ALA A 20 -1.72 3.28 -5.47
C ALA A 20 -2.51 3.69 -6.72
N LYS A 21 -3.84 3.75 -6.66
CA LYS A 21 -4.71 4.19 -7.77
C LYS A 21 -4.49 5.64 -8.19
N SER A 22 -3.94 6.48 -7.32
CA SER A 22 -3.61 7.88 -7.63
C SER A 22 -2.24 8.07 -8.27
N ILE A 23 -1.43 7.01 -8.35
CA ILE A 23 -0.07 7.07 -8.87
C ILE A 23 -0.06 6.55 -10.30
N GLU A 24 0.49 7.36 -11.21
CA GLU A 24 0.74 6.91 -12.58
C GLU A 24 1.77 5.79 -12.57
N ALA A 25 1.37 4.62 -13.09
CA ALA A 25 2.24 3.48 -13.23
C ALA A 25 3.28 3.75 -14.33
N VAL A 26 4.49 3.23 -14.13
CA VAL A 26 5.52 3.19 -15.16
C VAL A 26 5.29 1.97 -16.07
N GLN A 27 6.31 1.57 -16.81
CA GLN A 27 6.27 0.41 -17.71
C GLN A 27 5.69 -0.83 -17.03
N ASP A 28 4.85 -1.57 -17.77
CA ASP A 28 4.25 -2.84 -17.34
C ASP A 28 3.35 -2.72 -16.09
N GLY A 29 2.73 -1.55 -15.88
CA GLY A 29 1.81 -1.32 -14.77
C GLY A 29 2.49 -1.22 -13.40
N ARG A 30 3.81 -1.10 -13.35
CA ARG A 30 4.59 -1.04 -12.10
C ARG A 30 4.44 0.31 -11.41
N ILE A 31 4.29 0.27 -10.09
CA ILE A 31 4.24 1.43 -9.22
C ILE A 31 5.38 1.30 -8.21
N HIS A 32 6.24 2.32 -8.10
CA HIS A 32 7.27 2.36 -7.07
C HIS A 32 6.62 2.33 -5.68
N ILE A 33 6.96 1.33 -4.87
CA ILE A 33 6.32 1.11 -3.56
C ILE A 33 6.53 2.30 -2.61
N GLU A 34 7.65 3.01 -2.74
CA GLU A 34 7.95 4.21 -1.96
C GLU A 34 6.95 5.35 -2.18
N LYS A 35 6.36 5.44 -3.39
CA LYS A 35 5.35 6.46 -3.69
C LYS A 35 4.04 6.22 -2.95
N ILE A 36 3.81 4.99 -2.48
CA ILE A 36 2.69 4.61 -1.61
C ILE A 36 3.11 4.76 -0.13
N ASN A 37 4.29 4.25 0.23
CA ASN A 37 4.81 4.27 1.60
C ASN A 37 4.97 5.69 2.14
N ALA A 38 5.60 6.59 1.37
CA ALA A 38 5.90 7.95 1.79
C ALA A 38 4.65 8.74 2.24
N PRO A 39 3.55 8.86 1.46
CA PRO A 39 2.34 9.54 1.93
C PRO A 39 1.63 8.79 3.07
N PHE A 40 1.67 7.45 3.09
CA PHE A 40 1.06 6.65 4.16
C PHE A 40 1.68 6.97 5.53
N LEU A 41 3.01 7.03 5.62
CA LEU A 41 3.70 7.38 6.85
C LEU A 41 3.63 8.88 7.16
N SER A 42 3.95 9.73 6.19
CA SER A 42 4.15 11.17 6.44
C SER A 42 2.85 11.96 6.56
N LYS A 43 1.85 11.67 5.71
CA LYS A 43 0.58 12.40 5.67
C LYS A 43 -0.49 11.74 6.52
N LEU A 44 -0.61 10.42 6.46
CA LEU A 44 -1.64 9.67 7.21
C LEU A 44 -1.19 9.29 8.62
N LYS A 45 0.08 9.57 8.98
CA LYS A 45 0.67 9.30 10.30
C LYS A 45 0.57 7.83 10.71
N ALA A 46 0.52 6.93 9.73
CA ALA A 46 0.61 5.50 9.94
C ALA A 46 2.06 5.09 10.23
N THR A 47 2.26 3.83 10.61
CA THR A 47 3.56 3.27 10.96
C THR A 47 4.07 2.25 9.95
N GLY A 48 5.38 1.96 9.98
CA GLY A 48 5.99 0.93 9.14
C GLY A 48 5.35 -0.46 9.29
N PRO A 49 5.09 -0.94 10.52
CA PRO A 49 4.36 -2.19 10.73
C PRO A 49 2.95 -2.20 10.13
N GLU A 50 2.21 -1.09 10.23
CA GLU A 50 0.88 -0.97 9.62
C GLU A 50 0.95 -0.96 8.09
N PHE A 51 1.98 -0.34 7.51
CA PHE A 51 2.25 -0.41 6.08
C PHE A 51 2.49 -1.86 5.64
N GLY A 52 3.38 -2.57 6.33
CA GLY A 52 3.67 -3.98 6.06
C GLY A 52 2.44 -4.87 6.16
N ALA A 53 1.66 -4.73 7.24
CA ALA A 53 0.43 -5.49 7.42
C ALA A 53 -0.62 -5.20 6.33
N GLY A 54 -0.75 -3.94 5.92
CA GLY A 54 -1.62 -3.55 4.82
C GLY A 54 -1.19 -4.10 3.46
N ILE A 55 0.12 -4.09 3.14
CA ILE A 55 0.65 -4.69 1.92
C ILE A 55 0.39 -6.21 1.90
N THR A 56 0.72 -6.91 2.99
CA THR A 56 0.45 -8.36 3.11
C THR A 56 -1.03 -8.68 2.89
N HIS A 57 -1.92 -7.94 3.56
CA HIS A 57 -3.36 -8.15 3.40
C HIS A 57 -3.84 -7.88 1.98
N ALA A 58 -3.33 -6.85 1.30
CA ALA A 58 -3.69 -6.55 -0.09
C ALA A 58 -3.22 -7.65 -1.07
N ILE A 59 -2.05 -8.26 -0.83
CA ILE A 59 -1.55 -9.40 -1.60
C ILE A 59 -2.44 -10.63 -1.37
N GLU A 60 -2.77 -10.95 -0.12
CA GLU A 60 -3.64 -12.09 0.23
C GLU A 60 -5.03 -11.97 -0.39
N LYS A 61 -5.54 -10.74 -0.55
CA LYS A 61 -6.82 -10.47 -1.22
C LYS A 61 -6.72 -10.39 -2.75
N GLY A 62 -5.51 -10.49 -3.31
CA GLY A 62 -5.29 -10.37 -4.75
C GLY A 62 -5.59 -8.99 -5.29
N TRP A 63 -5.43 -7.92 -4.50
CA TRP A 63 -5.64 -6.53 -4.94
C TRP A 63 -4.37 -5.89 -5.50
N LEU A 64 -3.21 -6.37 -5.06
CA LEU A 64 -1.92 -5.99 -5.61
C LEU A 64 -0.98 -7.18 -5.61
N GLU A 65 0.01 -7.15 -6.49
CA GLU A 65 1.19 -8.00 -6.42
C GLU A 65 2.40 -7.17 -6.00
N LEU A 66 3.31 -7.79 -5.26
CA LEU A 66 4.63 -7.23 -4.92
C LEU A 66 5.67 -7.89 -5.82
N HIS A 67 6.44 -7.08 -6.54
CA HIS A 67 7.56 -7.56 -7.33
C HIS A 67 8.63 -8.18 -6.43
N GLU A 68 9.33 -9.22 -6.88
CA GLU A 68 10.34 -9.96 -6.11
C GLU A 68 11.45 -9.06 -5.52
N SER A 69 11.78 -7.95 -6.20
CA SER A 69 12.77 -6.99 -5.73
C SER A 69 12.33 -6.16 -4.53
N GLY A 70 11.03 -6.17 -4.21
CA GLY A 70 10.40 -5.31 -3.22
C GLY A 70 10.27 -3.84 -3.64
N THR A 71 10.74 -3.45 -4.82
CA THR A 71 10.75 -2.05 -5.28
C THR A 71 9.42 -1.61 -5.87
N TYR A 72 8.68 -2.54 -6.45
CA TYR A 72 7.49 -2.26 -7.25
C TYR A 72 6.30 -3.08 -6.76
N VAL A 73 5.12 -2.48 -6.87
CA VAL A 73 3.84 -3.20 -6.82
C VAL A 73 3.10 -3.00 -8.12
N ARG A 74 2.16 -3.89 -8.44
CA ARG A 74 1.19 -3.70 -9.53
C ARG A 74 -0.21 -3.94 -8.98
N LEU A 75 -1.16 -3.09 -9.36
CA LEU A 75 -2.56 -3.29 -9.02
C LEU A 75 -3.11 -4.45 -9.85
N LEU A 76 -3.82 -5.35 -9.17
CA LEU A 76 -4.55 -6.44 -9.80
C LEU A 76 -6.00 -5.97 -9.92
N SER A 77 -6.50 -5.93 -11.16
CA SER A 77 -7.83 -5.42 -11.54
C SER A 77 -8.97 -6.17 -10.87
#